data_AF-A0A933UAT2-F1
#
_entry.id   AF-A0A933UAT2-F1
#
_cell.length_a   1.000
_cell.length_b   1.000
_cell.length_c   1.000
_cell.angle_alpha   90.00
_cell.angle_beta   90.00
_cell.angle_gamma   90.00
#
_symmetry.space_group_name_H-M   'P 1'
#
loop_
_entity.id
_entity.type
_entity.pdbx_description
1 polymer ?
#
loop_
_entity_poly.entity_id
_entity_poly.type
_entity_poly.pdbx_seq_one_letter_code
_entity_poly.pdbx_strand_id
1 'polypeptide(L)'
;KPVTVRSLNGPAFTTIQGYQVPGTTNGNGAIRCVYLTNGAVLSGFTLTKGATRGWSGQYDWEQGGGGVWCASASALVTNCTLIGNSAGLGGGAYAGTLNHCTLTSNPASLDGGGAHSGTLNHCSLAGNSAYRYGGGAYSGMLNHCTLTDNSADLGGGTYSGTLNHCTLTGNSASQDGGGAYTGTLNHCTLAGNWATHHGGGPVASTLNNCIVFCNTAPNGPNYYASTFNYSCTTPLPSGPGNIAEEPRFVDANGWSNLRLQSNSPCINAGNNALVRGETDLEDNPRIVAGTVDLGAYEFQTPASVISYAWLQQFGLPTDGSVDFTDSDDDRLNNWQEWRCLTDPTNALSVLRLLPPAPASNNLTVSWQSVAGVNYFLERSTNLGASPPFQPLATNLAGQADTTTFTDTNADGALPHFYRVGVPAP
;
A
#
# COMPACT_ATOMS: atom_id res chain seq x y z
N LYS A 1 -29.54 11.14 22.28
CA LYS A 1 -28.15 11.36 22.78
C LYS A 1 -27.38 10.08 22.52
N PRO A 2 -26.22 10.13 21.85
CA PRO A 2 -25.38 8.95 21.67
C PRO A 2 -24.94 8.42 23.05
N VAL A 3 -24.85 7.09 23.16
CA VAL A 3 -24.45 6.42 24.41
C VAL A 3 -23.06 5.80 24.19
N THR A 4 -22.22 5.90 25.21
CA THR A 4 -20.97 5.15 25.30
C THR A 4 -21.16 4.01 26.28
N VAL A 5 -20.94 2.78 25.82
CA VAL A 5 -20.94 1.57 26.63
C VAL A 5 -19.52 1.03 26.66
N ARG A 6 -18.94 0.94 27.85
CA ARG A 6 -17.54 0.53 28.05
C ARG A 6 -17.44 -0.58 29.09
N SER A 7 -16.77 -1.66 28.74
CA SER A 7 -16.38 -2.71 29.67
C SER A 7 -15.31 -2.19 30.63
N LEU A 8 -15.43 -2.50 31.92
CA LEU A 8 -14.46 -2.07 32.93
C LEU A 8 -13.14 -2.84 32.83
N ASN A 9 -13.22 -4.14 32.53
CA ASN A 9 -12.08 -5.06 32.57
C ASN A 9 -11.61 -5.51 31.17
N GLY A 10 -12.19 -4.94 30.11
CA GLY A 10 -11.85 -5.28 28.73
C GLY A 10 -12.50 -6.57 28.20
N PRO A 11 -12.16 -6.96 26.95
CA PRO A 11 -12.91 -7.98 26.21
C PRO A 11 -12.72 -9.39 26.77
N ALA A 12 -11.62 -9.65 27.47
CA ALA A 12 -11.37 -10.95 28.11
C ALA A 12 -12.35 -11.28 29.26
N PHE A 13 -13.06 -10.28 29.81
CA PHE A 13 -13.90 -10.44 31.00
C PHE A 13 -15.37 -10.10 30.76
N THR A 14 -15.69 -9.41 29.66
CA THR A 14 -17.05 -8.95 29.39
C THR A 14 -17.50 -9.35 28.00
N THR A 15 -18.56 -10.15 27.96
CA THR A 15 -19.12 -10.71 26.72
C THR A 15 -20.54 -10.21 26.50
N ILE A 16 -20.84 -9.80 25.27
CA ILE A 16 -22.21 -9.68 24.76
C ILE A 16 -22.41 -10.86 23.81
N GLN A 17 -23.29 -11.77 24.20
CA GLN A 17 -23.58 -12.97 23.42
C GLN A 17 -24.90 -12.81 22.67
N GLY A 18 -24.87 -13.00 21.36
CA GLY A 18 -26.07 -13.10 20.54
C GLY A 18 -26.70 -14.50 20.58
N TYR A 19 -27.47 -14.84 19.56
CA TYR A 19 -28.09 -16.16 19.41
C TYR A 19 -28.01 -16.67 17.98
N GLN A 20 -27.55 -17.91 17.82
CA GLN A 20 -27.51 -18.66 16.57
C GLN A 20 -28.60 -19.72 16.55
N VAL A 21 -29.32 -19.82 15.44
CA VAL A 21 -30.38 -20.82 15.25
C VAL A 21 -29.74 -22.21 15.06
N PRO A 22 -30.12 -23.23 15.85
CA PRO A 22 -29.58 -24.58 15.68
C PRO A 22 -29.82 -25.13 14.27
N GLY A 23 -28.79 -25.70 13.67
CA GLY A 23 -28.84 -26.33 12.34
C GLY A 23 -28.62 -25.38 11.15
N THR A 24 -28.95 -24.09 11.29
CA THR A 24 -28.80 -23.10 10.19
C THR A 24 -27.89 -21.92 10.54
N THR A 25 -27.54 -21.73 11.82
CA THR A 25 -26.82 -20.58 12.38
C THR A 25 -27.57 -19.26 12.23
N ASN A 26 -27.82 -18.84 11.00
CA ASN A 26 -28.68 -17.72 10.63
C ASN A 26 -30.14 -18.16 10.51
N GLY A 27 -31.07 -17.23 10.70
CA GLY A 27 -32.51 -17.50 10.55
C GLY A 27 -33.39 -16.52 11.32
N ASN A 28 -34.71 -16.67 11.22
CA ASN A 28 -35.67 -15.72 11.81
C ASN A 28 -35.57 -15.58 13.33
N GLY A 29 -35.05 -16.60 14.02
CA GLY A 29 -34.83 -16.58 15.47
C GLY A 29 -33.43 -16.11 15.88
N ALA A 30 -32.54 -15.79 14.93
CA ALA A 30 -31.19 -15.36 15.23
C ALA A 30 -31.17 -13.96 15.87
N ILE A 31 -30.18 -13.71 16.73
CA ILE A 31 -30.02 -12.44 17.43
C ILE A 31 -28.57 -11.97 17.25
N ARG A 32 -28.40 -10.78 16.68
CA ARG A 32 -27.10 -10.10 16.61
C ARG A 32 -26.67 -9.62 17.99
N CYS A 33 -25.36 -9.45 18.22
CA CYS A 33 -24.92 -8.99 19.53
C CYS A 33 -25.27 -7.52 19.77
N VAL A 34 -24.94 -6.63 18.82
CA VAL A 34 -25.12 -5.18 19.02
C VAL A 34 -25.60 -4.46 17.75
N TYR A 35 -26.48 -3.48 17.94
CA TYR A 35 -26.82 -2.45 16.98
C TYR A 35 -26.31 -1.10 17.50
N LEU A 36 -25.41 -0.43 16.77
CA LEU A 36 -24.94 0.91 17.11
C LEU A 36 -25.56 1.95 16.18
N THR A 37 -26.20 2.95 16.79
CA THR A 37 -26.67 4.15 16.07
C THR A 37 -25.56 5.21 15.96
N ASN A 38 -25.87 6.30 15.28
CA ASN A 38 -24.93 7.39 14.98
C ASN A 38 -24.32 7.98 16.26
N GLY A 39 -22.99 8.10 16.27
CA GLY A 39 -22.20 8.63 17.39
C GLY A 39 -22.13 7.73 18.63
N ALA A 40 -22.75 6.54 18.62
CA ALA A 40 -22.65 5.61 19.73
C ALA A 40 -21.26 4.97 19.78
N VAL A 41 -20.81 4.59 20.98
CA VAL A 41 -19.50 3.97 21.20
C VAL A 41 -19.67 2.67 21.99
N LEU A 42 -19.07 1.60 21.49
CA LEU A 42 -18.91 0.34 22.20
C LEU A 42 -17.42 0.06 22.39
N SER A 43 -16.99 -0.15 23.64
CA SER A 43 -15.58 -0.34 23.95
C SER A 43 -15.30 -1.47 24.93
N GLY A 44 -14.34 -2.34 24.57
CA GLY A 44 -13.80 -3.34 25.49
C GLY A 44 -14.62 -4.63 25.64
N PHE A 45 -15.40 -5.03 24.65
CA PHE A 45 -16.28 -6.21 24.75
C PHE A 45 -15.86 -7.35 23.81
N THR A 46 -16.08 -8.58 24.25
CA THR A 46 -16.19 -9.72 23.33
C THR A 46 -17.63 -9.81 22.81
N LEU A 47 -17.81 -9.80 21.48
CA LEU A 47 -19.07 -10.04 20.79
C LEU A 47 -19.02 -11.44 20.18
N THR A 48 -19.92 -12.33 20.57
CA THR A 48 -19.87 -13.72 20.10
C THR A 48 -21.23 -14.37 19.93
N LYS A 49 -21.28 -15.39 19.06
CA LYS A 49 -22.49 -16.15 18.72
C LYS A 49 -23.65 -15.27 18.25
N GLY A 50 -23.34 -14.08 17.75
CA GLY A 50 -24.28 -13.23 17.06
C GLY A 50 -24.62 -13.81 15.70
N ALA A 51 -25.89 -13.73 15.34
CA ALA A 51 -26.33 -14.12 14.00
C ALA A 51 -27.48 -13.25 13.50
N THR A 52 -27.69 -13.26 12.19
CA THR A 52 -28.72 -12.45 11.54
C THR A 52 -29.79 -13.33 10.88
N ARG A 53 -30.80 -12.69 10.28
CA ARG A 53 -31.71 -13.43 9.39
C ARG A 53 -30.92 -14.03 8.22
N GLY A 54 -31.40 -15.18 7.74
CA GLY A 54 -30.87 -15.84 6.55
C GLY A 54 -31.91 -15.85 5.42
N TRP A 55 -31.47 -15.53 4.20
CA TRP A 55 -32.17 -15.79 2.93
C TRP A 55 -33.59 -15.21 2.80
N SER A 56 -33.94 -14.19 3.59
CA SER A 56 -35.18 -13.42 3.51
C SER A 56 -35.04 -12.07 4.22
N GLY A 57 -35.79 -11.04 3.79
CA GLY A 57 -35.76 -9.68 4.35
C GLY A 57 -34.95 -8.64 3.57
N GLN A 58 -34.86 -7.40 4.08
CA GLN A 58 -34.02 -6.35 3.48
C GLN A 58 -32.53 -6.62 3.74
N TYR A 59 -31.75 -6.72 2.66
CA TYR A 59 -30.36 -7.19 2.63
C TYR A 59 -29.44 -6.49 3.64
N ASP A 60 -29.41 -5.16 3.68
CA ASP A 60 -28.41 -4.42 4.48
C ASP A 60 -28.72 -4.34 5.98
N TRP A 61 -30.00 -4.39 6.34
CA TRP A 61 -30.45 -4.14 7.72
C TRP A 61 -30.62 -5.44 8.49
N GLU A 62 -31.24 -6.43 7.85
CA GLU A 62 -31.66 -7.65 8.53
C GLU A 62 -30.60 -8.75 8.47
N GLN A 63 -29.67 -8.65 7.51
CA GLN A 63 -28.64 -9.67 7.24
C GLN A 63 -27.20 -9.17 7.47
N GLY A 64 -27.03 -7.94 7.94
CA GLY A 64 -25.72 -7.37 8.22
C GLY A 64 -25.28 -7.51 9.68
N GLY A 65 -23.99 -7.76 9.93
CA GLY A 65 -23.36 -7.48 11.23
C GLY A 65 -23.81 -8.43 12.34
N GLY A 66 -23.41 -9.69 12.27
CA GLY A 66 -23.76 -10.70 13.29
C GLY A 66 -23.24 -10.31 14.66
N GLY A 67 -21.97 -9.89 14.73
CA GLY A 67 -21.40 -9.28 15.93
C GLY A 67 -21.96 -7.88 16.15
N VAL A 68 -21.76 -7.00 15.17
CA VAL A 68 -22.18 -5.61 15.27
C VAL A 68 -22.68 -5.06 13.95
N TRP A 69 -23.81 -4.36 14.00
CA TRP A 69 -24.30 -3.54 12.89
C TRP A 69 -24.22 -2.06 13.28
N CYS A 70 -23.62 -1.25 12.42
CA CYS A 70 -23.41 0.18 12.62
C CYS A 70 -24.24 1.00 11.62
N ALA A 71 -25.01 1.97 12.12
CA ALA A 71 -25.87 2.81 11.28
C ALA A 71 -25.11 3.79 10.37
N SER A 72 -23.86 4.12 10.72
CA SER A 72 -22.99 5.00 9.95
C SER A 72 -21.53 4.86 10.39
N ALA A 73 -20.62 5.48 9.64
CA ALA A 73 -19.20 5.59 10.01
C ALA A 73 -18.94 6.28 11.37
N SER A 74 -19.90 7.05 11.88
CA SER A 74 -19.79 7.72 13.20
C SER A 74 -20.04 6.79 14.39
N ALA A 75 -20.54 5.57 14.17
CA ALA A 75 -20.61 4.54 15.20
C ALA A 75 -19.21 3.94 15.40
N LEU A 76 -18.72 3.97 16.64
CA LEU A 76 -17.37 3.53 16.99
C LEU A 76 -17.42 2.23 17.79
N VAL A 77 -16.69 1.22 17.32
CA VAL A 77 -16.39 0.00 18.06
C VAL A 77 -14.88 0.00 18.32
N THR A 78 -14.45 -0.14 19.56
CA THR A 78 -13.01 -0.04 19.85
C THR A 78 -12.54 -0.97 20.95
N ASN A 79 -11.35 -1.56 20.79
CA ASN A 79 -10.79 -2.50 21.75
C ASN A 79 -11.73 -3.71 22.00
N CYS A 80 -12.41 -4.16 20.94
CA CYS A 80 -13.39 -5.25 21.02
C CYS A 80 -12.89 -6.49 20.28
N THR A 81 -13.35 -7.66 20.71
CA THR A 81 -13.12 -8.94 20.05
C THR A 81 -14.44 -9.45 19.47
N LEU A 82 -14.55 -9.56 18.15
CA LEU A 82 -15.73 -10.05 17.45
C LEU A 82 -15.40 -11.47 16.97
N ILE A 83 -15.95 -12.48 17.64
CA ILE A 83 -15.56 -13.88 17.42
C ILE A 83 -16.74 -14.82 17.20
N GLY A 84 -16.69 -15.63 16.15
CA GLY A 84 -17.68 -16.67 15.90
C GLY A 84 -19.09 -16.14 15.64
N ASN A 85 -19.20 -14.95 15.04
CA ASN A 85 -20.47 -14.35 14.63
C ASN A 85 -20.75 -14.64 13.17
N SER A 86 -22.03 -14.70 12.79
CA SER A 86 -22.42 -15.00 11.42
C SER A 86 -23.44 -14.01 10.87
N ALA A 87 -23.37 -13.73 9.58
CA ALA A 87 -24.33 -12.86 8.92
C ALA A 87 -24.43 -13.19 7.43
N GLY A 88 -25.33 -12.54 6.71
CA GLY A 88 -25.25 -12.48 5.25
C GLY A 88 -24.07 -11.60 4.82
N LEU A 89 -23.96 -10.41 5.41
CA LEU A 89 -22.93 -9.41 5.12
C LEU A 89 -22.20 -9.03 6.40
N GLY A 90 -20.87 -9.04 6.42
CA GLY A 90 -20.15 -8.59 7.62
C GLY A 90 -20.39 -9.52 8.80
N GLY A 91 -19.92 -10.77 8.73
CA GLY A 91 -20.16 -11.78 9.78
C GLY A 91 -19.81 -11.24 11.17
N GLY A 92 -18.64 -10.61 11.29
CA GLY A 92 -18.26 -9.84 12.46
C GLY A 92 -18.96 -8.49 12.52
N ALA A 93 -18.72 -7.63 11.54
CA ALA A 93 -19.17 -6.23 11.55
C ALA A 93 -19.74 -5.77 10.20
N TYR A 94 -20.81 -4.96 10.27
CA TYR A 94 -21.33 -4.22 9.12
C TYR A 94 -21.25 -2.72 9.39
N ALA A 95 -20.53 -2.01 8.52
CA ALA A 95 -20.23 -0.59 8.57
C ALA A 95 -19.56 -0.12 9.88
N GLY A 96 -19.49 1.20 10.08
CA GLY A 96 -18.92 1.83 11.26
C GLY A 96 -17.40 1.99 11.22
N THR A 97 -16.86 2.55 12.30
CA THR A 97 -15.42 2.67 12.54
C THR A 97 -15.01 1.68 13.62
N LEU A 98 -14.07 0.80 13.31
CA LEU A 98 -13.50 -0.18 14.22
C LEU A 98 -12.05 0.17 14.50
N ASN A 99 -11.70 0.42 15.77
CA ASN A 99 -10.34 0.79 16.17
C ASN A 99 -9.77 -0.22 17.17
N HIS A 100 -8.61 -0.80 16.87
CA HIS A 100 -7.97 -1.80 17.75
C HIS A 100 -8.90 -2.98 18.04
N CYS A 101 -9.56 -3.50 17.01
CA CYS A 101 -10.48 -4.63 17.14
C CYS A 101 -9.88 -5.91 16.56
N THR A 102 -10.27 -7.04 17.14
CA THR A 102 -9.94 -8.37 16.63
C THR A 102 -11.21 -9.01 16.09
N LEU A 103 -11.23 -9.37 14.81
CA LEU A 103 -12.35 -10.04 14.14
C LEU A 103 -11.88 -11.43 13.76
N THR A 104 -12.40 -12.46 14.42
CA THR A 104 -11.88 -13.82 14.25
C THR A 104 -12.98 -14.86 14.02
N SER A 105 -12.76 -15.77 13.07
CA SER A 105 -13.66 -16.90 12.84
C SER A 105 -15.12 -16.50 12.60
N ASN A 106 -15.36 -15.38 11.90
CA ASN A 106 -16.70 -14.94 11.54
C ASN A 106 -17.04 -15.38 10.10
N PRO A 107 -18.06 -16.24 9.90
CA PRO A 107 -18.54 -16.58 8.57
C PRO A 107 -19.65 -15.66 8.06
N ALA A 108 -19.56 -15.23 6.81
CA ALA A 108 -20.61 -14.56 6.06
C ALA A 108 -21.16 -15.48 4.94
N SER A 109 -22.48 -15.60 4.84
CA SER A 109 -23.10 -16.40 3.77
C SER A 109 -23.13 -15.69 2.41
N LEU A 110 -22.74 -14.42 2.35
CA LEU A 110 -22.49 -13.66 1.13
C LEU A 110 -21.08 -13.07 1.16
N ASP A 111 -20.91 -11.89 1.78
CA ASP A 111 -19.71 -11.05 1.59
C ASP A 111 -19.17 -10.52 2.92
N GLY A 112 -17.84 -10.34 3.01
CA GLY A 112 -17.20 -9.71 4.15
C GLY A 112 -17.28 -10.57 5.42
N GLY A 113 -16.59 -11.70 5.47
CA GLY A 113 -16.64 -12.61 6.63
C GLY A 113 -16.34 -11.90 7.95
N GLY A 114 -15.23 -11.16 7.99
CA GLY A 114 -14.89 -10.28 9.10
C GLY A 114 -15.76 -9.02 9.08
N ALA A 115 -15.60 -8.19 8.04
CA ALA A 115 -16.26 -6.88 7.96
C ALA A 115 -16.82 -6.56 6.57
N HIS A 116 -17.87 -5.74 6.53
CA HIS A 116 -18.46 -5.21 5.31
C HIS A 116 -18.69 -3.68 5.42
N SER A 117 -18.25 -2.87 4.46
CA SER A 117 -18.47 -1.41 4.40
C SER A 117 -17.95 -0.59 5.59
N GLY A 118 -16.94 -1.09 6.31
CA GLY A 118 -16.37 -0.45 7.50
C GLY A 118 -15.08 0.35 7.25
N THR A 119 -14.74 1.21 8.22
CA THR A 119 -13.38 1.74 8.38
C THR A 119 -12.72 1.02 9.55
N LEU A 120 -11.64 0.28 9.30
CA LEU A 120 -10.93 -0.49 10.30
C LEU A 120 -9.53 0.10 10.48
N ASN A 121 -9.17 0.47 11.70
CA ASN A 121 -7.86 1.00 12.04
C ASN A 121 -7.21 0.10 13.10
N HIS A 122 -5.97 -0.33 12.86
CA HIS A 122 -5.24 -1.21 13.79
C HIS A 122 -6.02 -2.49 14.14
N CYS A 123 -6.71 -3.07 13.16
CA CYS A 123 -7.51 -4.27 13.38
C CYS A 123 -6.79 -5.53 12.91
N SER A 124 -7.06 -6.64 13.60
CA SER A 124 -6.67 -7.98 13.16
C SER A 124 -7.89 -8.74 12.67
N LEU A 125 -7.86 -9.23 11.43
CA LEU A 125 -8.91 -10.04 10.82
C LEU A 125 -8.33 -11.43 10.54
N ALA A 126 -8.73 -12.42 11.33
CA ALA A 126 -8.13 -13.75 11.28
C ALA A 126 -9.16 -14.87 11.08
N GLY A 127 -8.93 -15.77 10.11
CA GLY A 127 -9.75 -16.97 9.96
C GLY A 127 -11.23 -16.70 9.65
N ASN A 128 -11.56 -15.53 9.11
CA ASN A 128 -12.93 -15.21 8.71
C ASN A 128 -13.21 -15.77 7.32
N SER A 129 -14.47 -16.06 7.02
CA SER A 129 -14.84 -16.63 5.74
C SER A 129 -16.08 -15.99 5.12
N ALA A 130 -16.12 -15.90 3.81
CA ALA A 130 -17.28 -15.44 3.06
C ALA A 130 -17.59 -16.46 1.95
N TYR A 131 -18.87 -16.65 1.61
CA TYR A 131 -19.22 -17.53 0.50
C TYR A 131 -18.80 -16.95 -0.86
N ARG A 132 -18.96 -15.64 -1.05
CA ARG A 132 -18.68 -14.97 -2.33
C ARG A 132 -17.40 -14.15 -2.25
N TYR A 133 -17.43 -13.02 -1.56
CA TYR A 133 -16.39 -12.02 -1.72
C TYR A 133 -15.82 -11.54 -0.38
N GLY A 134 -14.50 -11.41 -0.29
CA GLY A 134 -13.86 -10.74 0.83
C GLY A 134 -13.96 -11.53 2.13
N GLY A 135 -13.16 -12.60 2.27
CA GLY A 135 -13.20 -13.44 3.48
C GLY A 135 -12.92 -12.64 4.74
N GLY A 136 -11.88 -11.80 4.71
CA GLY A 136 -11.60 -10.83 5.76
C GLY A 136 -12.52 -9.62 5.67
N ALA A 137 -12.50 -8.90 4.56
CA ALA A 137 -13.32 -7.70 4.38
C ALA A 137 -13.89 -7.54 2.96
N TYR A 138 -15.09 -6.99 2.88
CA TYR A 138 -15.71 -6.55 1.63
C TYR A 138 -16.02 -5.07 1.68
N SER A 139 -15.53 -4.31 0.70
CA SER A 139 -15.74 -2.87 0.54
C SER A 139 -15.42 -2.07 1.81
N GLY A 140 -14.33 -1.32 1.85
CA GLY A 140 -13.99 -0.60 3.09
C GLY A 140 -12.59 -0.04 3.09
N MET A 141 -12.28 0.72 4.14
CA MET A 141 -10.95 1.27 4.35
C MET A 141 -10.30 0.55 5.53
N LEU A 142 -9.15 -0.07 5.29
CA LEU A 142 -8.37 -0.75 6.32
C LEU A 142 -7.03 -0.05 6.43
N ASN A 143 -6.74 0.51 7.60
CA ASN A 143 -5.48 1.17 7.90
C ASN A 143 -4.77 0.38 8.99
N HIS A 144 -3.50 0.06 8.77
CA HIS A 144 -2.66 -0.61 9.76
C HIS A 144 -3.28 -1.95 10.23
N CYS A 145 -3.87 -2.69 9.29
CA CYS A 145 -4.57 -3.93 9.58
C CYS A 145 -3.76 -5.16 9.16
N THR A 146 -3.97 -6.25 9.89
CA THR A 146 -3.42 -7.57 9.55
C THR A 146 -4.56 -8.51 9.19
N LEU A 147 -4.53 -9.06 7.99
CA LEU A 147 -5.51 -10.01 7.47
C LEU A 147 -4.83 -11.36 7.30
N THR A 148 -5.23 -12.34 8.10
CA THR A 148 -4.57 -13.65 8.12
C THR A 148 -5.56 -14.80 7.98
N ASP A 149 -5.24 -15.78 7.14
CA ASP A 149 -5.99 -17.03 6.98
C ASP A 149 -7.49 -16.86 6.69
N ASN A 150 -7.88 -15.75 6.05
CA ASN A 150 -9.27 -15.55 5.65
C ASN A 150 -9.58 -16.26 4.32
N SER A 151 -10.84 -16.61 4.08
CA SER A 151 -11.24 -17.37 2.89
C SER A 151 -12.51 -16.89 2.20
N ALA A 152 -12.53 -16.90 0.88
CA ALA A 152 -13.71 -16.60 0.06
C ALA A 152 -13.64 -17.25 -1.33
N ASP A 153 -14.67 -17.08 -2.17
CA ASP A 153 -14.55 -17.45 -3.59
C ASP A 153 -13.62 -16.49 -4.33
N LEU A 154 -13.81 -15.17 -4.13
CA LEU A 154 -12.91 -14.13 -4.63
C LEU A 154 -12.44 -13.22 -3.50
N GLY A 155 -11.14 -12.90 -3.48
CA GLY A 155 -10.61 -11.97 -2.49
C GLY A 155 -10.58 -12.59 -1.09
N GLY A 156 -9.78 -13.63 -0.88
CA GLY A 156 -9.71 -14.34 0.41
C GLY A 156 -9.48 -13.39 1.59
N GLY A 157 -8.50 -12.48 1.45
CA GLY A 157 -8.28 -11.39 2.40
C GLY A 157 -9.32 -10.29 2.24
N THR A 158 -9.39 -9.67 1.05
CA THR A 158 -10.27 -8.52 0.81
C THR A 158 -10.87 -8.49 -0.60
N TYR A 159 -12.07 -7.90 -0.72
CA TYR A 159 -12.68 -7.57 -2.00
C TYR A 159 -13.15 -6.10 -2.02
N SER A 160 -12.85 -5.32 -3.07
CA SER A 160 -13.28 -3.90 -3.21
C SER A 160 -12.77 -2.97 -2.09
N GLY A 161 -11.63 -3.30 -1.48
CA GLY A 161 -11.05 -2.57 -0.34
C GLY A 161 -10.03 -1.50 -0.73
N THR A 162 -9.89 -0.48 0.12
CA THR A 162 -8.72 0.41 0.16
C THR A 162 -7.88 0.08 1.40
N LEU A 163 -6.67 -0.42 1.20
CA LEU A 163 -5.79 -0.86 2.27
C LEU A 163 -4.57 0.06 2.33
N ASN A 164 -4.22 0.54 3.52
CA ASN A 164 -3.05 1.36 3.77
C ASN A 164 -2.23 0.74 4.90
N HIS A 165 -0.94 0.48 4.68
CA HIS A 165 -0.04 -0.07 5.69
C HIS A 165 -0.52 -1.43 6.25
N CYS A 166 -1.04 -2.31 5.39
CA CYS A 166 -1.61 -3.58 5.80
C CYS A 166 -0.74 -4.78 5.42
N THR A 167 -0.86 -5.86 6.20
CA THR A 167 -0.34 -7.18 5.86
C THR A 167 -1.47 -8.14 5.51
N LEU A 168 -1.27 -8.95 4.47
CA LEU A 168 -2.20 -10.01 4.06
C LEU A 168 -1.41 -11.31 3.92
N THR A 169 -1.69 -12.26 4.80
CA THR A 169 -0.94 -13.52 4.89
C THR A 169 -1.84 -14.75 4.95
N GLY A 170 -1.48 -15.81 4.23
CA GLY A 170 -2.20 -17.10 4.32
C GLY A 170 -3.67 -17.06 3.85
N ASN A 171 -4.14 -15.95 3.29
CA ASN A 171 -5.52 -15.84 2.83
C ASN A 171 -5.74 -16.69 1.57
N SER A 172 -6.96 -17.18 1.40
CA SER A 172 -7.28 -18.20 0.42
C SER A 172 -8.51 -17.87 -0.41
N ALA A 173 -8.45 -18.13 -1.73
CA ALA A 173 -9.58 -17.99 -2.62
C ALA A 173 -9.89 -19.31 -3.33
N SER A 174 -11.17 -19.72 -3.32
CA SER A 174 -11.63 -20.90 -4.04
C SER A 174 -11.67 -20.70 -5.56
N GLN A 175 -11.51 -19.45 -6.03
CA GLN A 175 -11.34 -19.08 -7.43
C GLN A 175 -10.12 -18.16 -7.60
N ASP A 176 -10.23 -16.86 -7.27
CA ASP A 176 -9.22 -15.85 -7.63
C ASP A 176 -8.92 -14.86 -6.50
N GLY A 177 -7.68 -14.35 -6.45
CA GLY A 177 -7.32 -13.27 -5.52
C GLY A 177 -7.24 -13.74 -4.08
N GLY A 178 -6.32 -14.65 -3.76
CA GLY A 178 -6.17 -15.17 -2.40
C GLY A 178 -5.98 -14.04 -1.38
N GLY A 179 -5.09 -13.08 -1.67
CA GLY A 179 -4.89 -11.89 -0.85
C GLY A 179 -5.97 -10.83 -1.09
N ALA A 180 -6.15 -10.40 -2.34
CA ALA A 180 -7.07 -9.31 -2.66
C ALA A 180 -7.72 -9.49 -4.05
N TYR A 181 -8.94 -8.98 -4.19
CA TYR A 181 -9.61 -8.89 -5.49
C TYR A 181 -10.25 -7.51 -5.64
N THR A 182 -9.97 -6.82 -6.74
CA THR A 182 -10.44 -5.46 -7.07
C THR A 182 -10.26 -4.47 -5.92
N GLY A 183 -9.19 -3.68 -5.89
CA GLY A 183 -8.96 -2.76 -4.77
C GLY A 183 -7.74 -1.88 -4.95
N THR A 184 -7.51 -0.98 -4.01
CA THR A 184 -6.29 -0.16 -3.95
C THR A 184 -5.52 -0.53 -2.69
N LEU A 185 -4.26 -0.94 -2.85
CA LEU A 185 -3.38 -1.30 -1.76
C LEU A 185 -2.18 -0.35 -1.79
N ASN A 186 -1.97 0.37 -0.70
CA ASN A 186 -0.87 1.30 -0.53
C ASN A 186 0.00 0.83 0.62
N HIS A 187 1.31 0.70 0.39
CA HIS A 187 2.27 0.32 1.43
C HIS A 187 1.89 -1.01 2.10
N CYS A 188 1.46 -1.99 1.30
CA CYS A 188 1.00 -3.27 1.82
C CYS A 188 1.99 -4.39 1.51
N THR A 189 2.01 -5.43 2.34
CA THR A 189 2.75 -6.67 2.08
C THR A 189 1.80 -7.85 1.95
N LEU A 190 1.83 -8.54 0.80
CA LEU A 190 1.02 -9.73 0.52
C LEU A 190 1.94 -10.94 0.36
N ALA A 191 1.87 -11.89 1.29
CA ALA A 191 2.73 -13.07 1.28
C ALA A 191 2.00 -14.36 1.65
N GLY A 192 2.35 -15.48 1.01
CA GLY A 192 1.79 -16.79 1.36
C GLY A 192 0.30 -16.94 1.12
N ASN A 193 -0.34 -16.05 0.36
CA ASN A 193 -1.75 -16.17 0.00
C ASN A 193 -1.90 -17.12 -1.18
N TRP A 194 -3.06 -17.76 -1.31
CA TRP A 194 -3.27 -18.73 -2.39
C TRP A 194 -4.65 -18.68 -3.03
N ALA A 195 -4.72 -19.06 -4.31
CA ALA A 195 -5.94 -19.18 -5.08
C ALA A 195 -5.89 -20.42 -5.96
N THR A 196 -7.06 -20.97 -6.31
CA THR A 196 -7.15 -22.19 -7.13
C THR A 196 -7.11 -21.90 -8.64
N HIS A 197 -7.35 -20.67 -9.09
CA HIS A 197 -7.30 -20.30 -10.51
C HIS A 197 -6.26 -19.21 -10.81
N HIS A 198 -6.48 -17.95 -10.39
CA HIS A 198 -5.59 -16.83 -10.70
C HIS A 198 -5.24 -15.99 -9.46
N GLY A 199 -4.02 -15.45 -9.42
CA GLY A 199 -3.65 -14.44 -8.43
C GLY A 199 -3.74 -14.93 -7.00
N GLY A 200 -2.76 -15.71 -6.54
CA GLY A 200 -2.64 -16.02 -5.11
C GLY A 200 -2.55 -14.74 -4.28
N GLY A 201 -1.83 -13.73 -4.78
CA GLY A 201 -1.79 -12.37 -4.24
C GLY A 201 -3.04 -11.53 -4.61
N PRO A 202 -2.90 -10.41 -5.32
CA PRO A 202 -4.00 -9.59 -5.79
C PRO A 202 -4.47 -9.93 -7.22
N VAL A 203 -5.76 -9.71 -7.47
CA VAL A 203 -6.38 -9.72 -8.79
C VAL A 203 -7.06 -8.39 -9.06
N ALA A 204 -6.95 -7.86 -10.29
CA ALA A 204 -7.64 -6.64 -10.73
C ALA A 204 -7.47 -5.43 -9.78
N SER A 205 -6.30 -5.32 -9.14
CA SER A 205 -6.03 -4.32 -8.09
C SER A 205 -4.96 -3.31 -8.51
N THR A 206 -4.93 -2.16 -7.86
CA THR A 206 -3.87 -1.16 -7.96
C THR A 206 -3.00 -1.23 -6.72
N LEU A 207 -1.68 -1.35 -6.91
CA LEU A 207 -0.69 -1.48 -5.86
C LEU A 207 0.33 -0.35 -5.94
N ASN A 208 0.56 0.32 -4.81
CA ASN A 208 1.47 1.45 -4.68
C ASN A 208 2.40 1.23 -3.48
N ASN A 209 3.72 1.28 -3.66
CA ASN A 209 4.68 1.01 -2.58
C ASN A 209 4.47 -0.35 -1.89
N CYS A 210 4.03 -1.37 -2.63
CA CYS A 210 3.70 -2.68 -2.07
C CYS A 210 4.82 -3.71 -2.25
N ILE A 211 4.81 -4.75 -1.41
CA ILE A 211 5.57 -5.97 -1.64
C ILE A 211 4.59 -7.14 -1.85
N VAL A 212 4.79 -7.93 -2.91
CA VAL A 212 3.96 -9.10 -3.20
C VAL A 212 4.83 -10.30 -3.58
N PHE A 213 4.97 -11.26 -2.68
CA PHE A 213 5.89 -12.39 -2.85
C PHE A 213 5.35 -13.70 -2.28
N CYS A 214 5.85 -14.82 -2.81
CA CYS A 214 5.58 -16.16 -2.28
C CYS A 214 4.09 -16.52 -2.16
N ASN A 215 3.26 -15.97 -3.05
CA ASN A 215 1.87 -16.36 -3.17
C ASN A 215 1.74 -17.54 -4.15
N THR A 216 0.62 -18.28 -4.12
CA THR A 216 0.43 -19.49 -4.91
C THR A 216 -0.87 -19.46 -5.69
N ALA A 217 -0.81 -19.64 -7.01
CA ALA A 217 -1.96 -19.95 -7.86
C ALA A 217 -1.46 -20.59 -9.16
N PRO A 218 -2.32 -21.34 -9.88
CA PRO A 218 -1.94 -21.89 -11.18
C PRO A 218 -1.51 -20.83 -12.20
N ASN A 219 -2.16 -19.65 -12.18
CA ASN A 219 -1.86 -18.55 -13.09
C ASN A 219 -1.57 -17.26 -12.31
N GLY A 220 -0.43 -16.63 -12.58
CA GLY A 220 -0.04 -15.37 -11.96
C GLY A 220 -0.04 -15.44 -10.43
N PRO A 221 0.75 -16.33 -9.80
CA PRO A 221 0.73 -16.55 -8.35
C PRO A 221 0.83 -15.25 -7.53
N ASN A 222 1.77 -14.38 -7.88
CA ASN A 222 1.93 -13.11 -7.18
C ASN A 222 0.98 -12.02 -7.67
N TYR A 223 0.43 -12.08 -8.87
CA TYR A 223 -0.60 -11.14 -9.31
C TYR A 223 -1.26 -11.57 -10.62
N TYR A 224 -2.50 -11.14 -10.83
CA TYR A 224 -3.19 -11.26 -12.11
C TYR A 224 -3.97 -9.98 -12.44
N ALA A 225 -3.87 -9.51 -13.68
CA ALA A 225 -4.57 -8.31 -14.19
C ALA A 225 -4.49 -7.07 -13.26
N SER A 226 -3.37 -6.89 -12.56
CA SER A 226 -3.19 -5.81 -11.58
C SER A 226 -2.18 -4.77 -12.06
N THR A 227 -2.30 -3.54 -11.56
CA THR A 227 -1.40 -2.42 -11.88
C THR A 227 -0.49 -2.15 -10.69
N PHE A 228 0.80 -1.96 -10.96
CA PHE A 228 1.82 -1.73 -9.95
C PHE A 228 2.55 -0.42 -10.20
N ASN A 229 2.73 0.37 -9.14
CA ASN A 229 3.57 1.56 -9.14
C ASN A 229 4.52 1.47 -7.94
N TYR A 230 5.81 1.68 -8.17
CA TYR A 230 6.85 1.70 -7.15
C TYR A 230 6.71 0.51 -6.19
N SER A 231 6.67 -0.71 -6.71
CA SER A 231 6.35 -1.91 -5.92
C SER A 231 7.30 -3.06 -6.22
N CYS A 232 7.43 -3.99 -5.28
CA CYS A 232 8.30 -5.15 -5.37
C CYS A 232 7.47 -6.42 -5.60
N THR A 233 7.63 -7.07 -6.75
CA THR A 233 7.00 -8.37 -7.05
C THR A 233 7.71 -9.07 -8.20
N THR A 234 7.56 -10.39 -8.27
CA THR A 234 7.99 -11.21 -9.41
C THR A 234 6.80 -11.94 -10.05
N PRO A 235 6.71 -12.02 -11.40
CA PRO A 235 7.56 -11.37 -12.39
C PRO A 235 7.48 -9.83 -12.33
N LEU A 236 8.48 -9.12 -12.88
CA LEU A 236 8.50 -7.65 -12.89
C LEU A 236 7.29 -7.10 -13.68
N PRO A 237 6.39 -6.33 -13.05
CA PRO A 237 5.25 -5.75 -13.75
C PRO A 237 5.66 -4.45 -14.46
N SER A 238 4.94 -4.11 -15.52
CA SER A 238 5.04 -2.77 -16.10
C SER A 238 4.58 -1.71 -15.11
N GLY A 239 5.09 -0.49 -15.29
CA GLY A 239 4.82 0.64 -14.40
C GLY A 239 6.10 1.26 -13.87
N PRO A 240 6.01 2.47 -13.30
CA PRO A 240 7.18 3.20 -12.82
C PRO A 240 7.74 2.58 -11.53
N GLY A 241 9.06 2.58 -11.38
CA GLY A 241 9.75 2.29 -10.11
C GLY A 241 9.55 0.88 -9.54
N ASN A 242 8.98 -0.06 -10.31
CA ASN A 242 8.81 -1.43 -9.83
C ASN A 242 10.16 -2.16 -9.84
N ILE A 243 10.35 -3.03 -8.85
CA ILE A 243 11.52 -3.93 -8.75
C ILE A 243 11.04 -5.38 -8.63
N ALA A 244 11.88 -6.34 -9.00
CA ALA A 244 11.57 -7.77 -8.92
C ALA A 244 12.51 -8.57 -8.01
N GLU A 245 13.36 -7.86 -7.27
CA GLU A 245 14.31 -8.46 -6.34
C GLU A 245 13.61 -9.04 -5.11
N GLU A 246 14.20 -10.08 -4.52
CA GLU A 246 13.63 -10.72 -3.34
C GLU A 246 13.61 -9.74 -2.15
N PRO A 247 12.47 -9.59 -1.44
CA PRO A 247 12.33 -8.59 -0.37
C PRO A 247 13.11 -8.91 0.91
N ARG A 248 13.64 -10.13 1.06
CA ARG A 248 14.44 -10.58 2.23
C ARG A 248 13.75 -10.29 3.56
N PHE A 249 12.63 -10.96 3.82
CA PHE A 249 11.91 -10.87 5.10
C PHE A 249 12.69 -11.54 6.25
N VAL A 250 12.47 -11.10 7.48
CA VAL A 250 13.04 -11.77 8.67
C VAL A 250 12.50 -13.20 8.82
N ASP A 251 11.21 -13.43 8.60
CA ASP A 251 10.62 -14.78 8.53
C ASP A 251 9.80 -14.95 7.24
N ALA A 252 10.37 -15.69 6.28
CA ALA A 252 9.73 -16.06 5.02
C ALA A 252 9.07 -17.45 5.03
N ASN A 253 9.14 -18.20 6.15
CA ASN A 253 8.65 -19.58 6.21
C ASN A 253 7.38 -19.75 7.04
N GLY A 254 7.06 -18.78 7.91
CA GLY A 254 5.78 -18.71 8.62
C GLY A 254 4.99 -17.43 8.36
N TRP A 255 5.58 -16.47 7.62
CA TRP A 255 5.03 -15.12 7.39
C TRP A 255 4.73 -14.37 8.70
N SER A 256 5.31 -14.82 9.82
CA SER A 256 5.05 -14.27 11.15
C SER A 256 5.78 -12.95 11.39
N ASN A 257 6.83 -12.68 10.61
CA ASN A 257 7.61 -11.46 10.67
C ASN A 257 8.04 -11.01 9.28
N LEU A 258 7.24 -10.12 8.68
CA LEU A 258 7.46 -9.54 7.36
C LEU A 258 8.28 -8.25 7.39
N ARG A 259 8.95 -7.93 8.50
CA ARG A 259 9.95 -6.86 8.52
C ARG A 259 11.10 -7.20 7.56
N LEU A 260 11.72 -6.16 7.00
CA LEU A 260 12.85 -6.28 6.09
C LEU A 260 14.14 -6.62 6.85
N GLN A 261 14.96 -7.49 6.29
CA GLN A 261 16.35 -7.67 6.73
C GLN A 261 17.20 -6.46 6.30
N SER A 262 18.32 -6.24 6.99
CA SER A 262 19.19 -5.07 6.81
C SER A 262 19.87 -4.96 5.43
N ASN A 263 19.74 -5.97 4.57
CA ASN A 263 20.25 -5.97 3.20
C ASN A 263 19.12 -6.04 2.17
N SER A 264 17.87 -5.80 2.55
CA SER A 264 16.73 -5.87 1.65
C SER A 264 16.81 -4.81 0.54
N PRO A 265 16.57 -5.17 -0.73
CA PRO A 265 16.45 -4.21 -1.83
C PRO A 265 15.19 -3.32 -1.71
N CYS A 266 14.25 -3.67 -0.84
CA CYS A 266 13.04 -2.87 -0.59
C CYS A 266 13.29 -1.64 0.28
N ILE A 267 14.47 -1.53 0.90
CA ILE A 267 14.86 -0.38 1.73
C ILE A 267 15.15 0.83 0.83
N ASN A 268 14.60 1.99 1.19
CA ASN A 268 14.68 3.25 0.46
C ASN A 268 14.28 3.13 -1.04
N ALA A 269 13.34 2.24 -1.37
CA ALA A 269 12.97 1.94 -2.76
C ALA A 269 11.56 2.39 -3.17
N GLY A 270 10.78 2.95 -2.25
CA GLY A 270 9.43 3.44 -2.52
C GLY A 270 9.39 4.92 -2.89
N ASN A 271 8.19 5.38 -3.26
CA ASN A 271 7.96 6.78 -3.60
C ASN A 271 7.26 7.54 -2.46
N ASN A 272 7.92 8.58 -1.95
CA ASN A 272 7.41 9.43 -0.87
C ASN A 272 6.09 10.14 -1.21
N ALA A 273 5.84 10.48 -2.48
CA ALA A 273 4.61 11.16 -2.90
C ALA A 273 3.34 10.30 -2.73
N LEU A 274 3.53 8.98 -2.62
CA LEU A 274 2.45 8.00 -2.41
C LEU A 274 2.22 7.70 -0.92
N VAL A 275 3.03 8.26 -0.01
CA VAL A 275 2.86 8.10 1.44
C VAL A 275 1.60 8.81 1.90
N ARG A 276 0.80 8.10 2.71
CA ARG A 276 -0.44 8.58 3.32
C ARG A 276 -0.40 8.24 4.80
N GLY A 277 -0.20 9.25 5.64
CA GLY A 277 0.00 9.06 7.09
C GLY A 277 1.48 9.14 7.48
N GLU A 278 1.73 9.04 8.78
CA GLU A 278 3.04 9.31 9.38
C GLU A 278 3.77 8.05 9.83
N THR A 279 3.06 6.91 9.90
CA THR A 279 3.58 5.67 10.50
C THR A 279 3.39 4.41 9.65
N ASP A 280 4.29 3.45 9.84
CA ASP A 280 4.18 2.08 9.34
C ASP A 280 3.23 1.22 10.18
N LEU A 281 3.09 -0.07 9.85
CA LEU A 281 2.17 -0.99 10.54
C LEU A 281 2.44 -1.13 12.06
N GLU A 282 3.64 -0.82 12.54
CA GLU A 282 4.03 -0.91 13.95
C GLU A 282 4.11 0.46 14.65
N ASP A 283 3.47 1.47 14.06
CA ASP A 283 3.46 2.84 14.56
C ASP A 283 4.84 3.52 14.57
N ASN A 284 5.82 3.00 13.83
CA ASN A 284 7.11 3.66 13.64
C ASN A 284 7.03 4.71 12.52
N PRO A 285 7.89 5.75 12.51
CA PRO A 285 7.94 6.72 11.42
C PRO A 285 8.02 6.04 10.04
N ARG A 286 7.20 6.50 9.09
CA ARG A 286 7.06 5.88 7.77
C ARG A 286 8.12 6.28 6.75
N ILE A 287 8.92 7.29 7.03
CA ILE A 287 10.03 7.70 6.16
C ILE A 287 11.24 7.86 7.06
N VAL A 288 12.19 6.95 6.93
CA VAL A 288 13.49 7.02 7.60
C VAL A 288 14.58 7.24 6.55
N ALA A 289 15.63 8.00 6.89
CA ALA A 289 16.74 8.33 5.99
C ALA A 289 16.37 9.02 4.65
N GLY A 290 15.14 9.47 4.48
CA GLY A 290 14.70 10.36 3.40
C GLY A 290 13.83 9.71 2.33
N THR A 291 13.76 8.38 2.25
CA THR A 291 12.93 7.65 1.27
C THR A 291 12.21 6.51 1.94
N VAL A 292 10.91 6.37 1.65
CA VAL A 292 10.06 5.30 2.18
C VAL A 292 10.48 3.92 1.66
N ASP A 293 10.36 2.91 2.50
CA ASP A 293 10.52 1.52 2.12
C ASP A 293 9.27 1.00 1.38
N LEU A 294 9.47 -0.05 0.59
CA LEU A 294 8.36 -0.81 0.03
C LEU A 294 7.72 -1.70 1.10
N GLY A 295 6.39 -1.87 1.05
CA GLY A 295 5.65 -2.80 1.89
C GLY A 295 5.09 -2.18 3.18
N ALA A 296 4.63 -3.02 4.11
CA ALA A 296 3.91 -2.59 5.31
C ALA A 296 4.80 -2.01 6.43
N TYR A 297 6.09 -2.33 6.43
CA TYR A 297 7.04 -1.98 7.48
C TYR A 297 8.11 -1.04 6.94
N GLU A 298 8.58 -0.12 7.78
CA GLU A 298 9.72 0.75 7.51
C GLU A 298 10.94 0.28 8.33
N PHE A 299 12.09 0.09 7.68
CA PHE A 299 13.33 -0.27 8.32
C PHE A 299 13.92 0.94 9.06
N GLN A 300 14.04 0.83 10.38
CA GLN A 300 14.30 2.00 11.24
C GLN A 300 15.76 2.45 11.34
N THR A 301 16.72 1.65 10.84
CA THR A 301 18.15 1.96 10.95
C THR A 301 18.90 1.67 9.64
N PRO A 302 18.48 2.24 8.50
CA PRO A 302 19.21 2.08 7.24
C PRO A 302 20.58 2.73 7.37
N ALA A 303 21.59 2.07 6.81
CA ALA A 303 22.97 2.56 6.85
C ALA A 303 23.24 3.54 5.68
N SER A 304 22.63 3.28 4.52
CA SER A 304 22.66 4.17 3.35
C SER A 304 21.37 5.00 3.25
N VAL A 305 21.49 6.22 2.72
CA VAL A 305 20.35 7.07 2.32
C VAL A 305 19.90 6.83 0.87
N ILE A 306 20.61 5.97 0.13
CA ILE A 306 20.32 5.62 -1.26
C ILE A 306 19.45 4.36 -1.28
N SER A 307 18.65 4.17 -2.34
CA SER A 307 17.93 2.93 -2.59
C SER A 307 18.85 1.72 -2.58
N TYR A 308 18.52 0.72 -1.77
CA TYR A 308 19.33 -0.49 -1.65
C TYR A 308 19.28 -1.32 -2.94
N ALA A 309 18.13 -1.33 -3.63
CA ALA A 309 18.02 -1.94 -4.95
C ALA A 309 18.97 -1.29 -5.97
N TRP A 310 19.03 0.05 -6.00
CA TRP A 310 19.90 0.78 -6.92
C TRP A 310 21.38 0.52 -6.64
N LEU A 311 21.80 0.57 -5.37
CA LEU A 311 23.19 0.25 -5.00
C LEU A 311 23.57 -1.18 -5.41
N GLN A 312 22.71 -2.15 -5.11
CA GLN A 312 22.95 -3.55 -5.45
C GLN A 312 23.00 -3.80 -6.96
N GLN A 313 22.19 -3.07 -7.75
CA GLN A 313 22.22 -3.14 -9.22
C GLN A 313 23.60 -2.77 -9.79
N PHE A 314 24.28 -1.79 -9.20
CA PHE A 314 25.61 -1.34 -9.62
C PHE A 314 26.76 -2.02 -8.85
N GLY A 315 26.46 -3.02 -8.01
CA GLY A 315 27.47 -3.72 -7.23
C GLY A 315 28.10 -2.87 -6.11
N LEU A 316 27.44 -1.80 -5.69
CA LEU A 316 27.87 -0.90 -4.63
C LEU A 316 27.41 -1.40 -3.24
N PRO A 317 28.18 -1.16 -2.17
CA PRO A 317 27.80 -1.56 -0.82
C PRO A 317 26.61 -0.75 -0.29
N THR A 318 25.82 -1.36 0.59
CA THR A 318 24.62 -0.76 1.21
C THR A 318 24.87 -0.28 2.65
N ASP A 319 26.13 -0.18 3.05
CA ASP A 319 26.57 0.22 4.40
C ASP A 319 26.75 1.74 4.56
N GLY A 320 26.38 2.52 3.54
CA GLY A 320 26.49 3.97 3.53
C GLY A 320 27.91 4.50 3.22
N SER A 321 28.90 3.63 3.06
CA SER A 321 30.29 4.07 2.88
C SER A 321 30.54 4.80 1.57
N VAL A 322 29.66 4.60 0.58
CA VAL A 322 29.80 5.13 -0.78
C VAL A 322 28.77 6.20 -1.11
N ASP A 323 27.87 6.57 -0.20
CA ASP A 323 26.75 7.47 -0.53
C ASP A 323 27.23 8.81 -1.10
N PHE A 324 28.35 9.32 -0.58
CA PHE A 324 28.92 10.62 -0.96
C PHE A 324 30.27 10.49 -1.67
N THR A 325 30.61 9.31 -2.18
CA THR A 325 31.79 9.11 -3.03
C THR A 325 31.42 9.28 -4.49
N ASP A 326 32.34 9.83 -5.27
CA ASP A 326 32.31 9.87 -6.73
C ASP A 326 33.02 8.60 -7.22
N SER A 327 32.25 7.64 -7.76
CA SER A 327 32.75 6.28 -8.02
C SER A 327 33.41 6.16 -9.40
N ASP A 328 33.06 7.03 -10.33
CA ASP A 328 33.53 7.02 -11.72
C ASP A 328 34.27 8.31 -12.14
N ASP A 329 34.51 9.21 -11.18
CA ASP A 329 35.27 10.47 -11.30
C ASP A 329 34.61 11.51 -12.23
N ASP A 330 33.27 11.56 -12.27
CA ASP A 330 32.50 12.47 -13.12
C ASP A 330 32.06 13.78 -12.45
N ARG A 331 32.35 13.90 -11.14
CA ARG A 331 32.03 14.98 -10.19
C ARG A 331 30.62 14.95 -9.60
N LEU A 332 29.85 13.90 -9.84
CA LEU A 332 28.67 13.56 -9.07
C LEU A 332 29.07 12.47 -8.06
N ASN A 333 28.56 12.58 -6.84
CA ASN A 333 28.61 11.42 -5.94
C ASN A 333 27.42 10.48 -6.19
N ASN A 334 27.53 9.25 -5.72
CA ASN A 334 26.51 8.22 -5.90
C ASN A 334 25.10 8.65 -5.47
N TRP A 335 24.96 9.45 -4.39
CA TRP A 335 23.67 10.00 -3.99
C TRP A 335 23.11 10.98 -5.01
N GLN A 336 23.93 11.88 -5.55
CA GLN A 336 23.52 12.79 -6.62
C GLN A 336 23.16 12.03 -7.88
N GLU A 337 23.90 10.97 -8.20
CA GLU A 337 23.64 10.14 -9.37
C GLU A 337 22.33 9.37 -9.28
N TRP A 338 22.08 8.72 -8.14
CA TRP A 338 20.79 8.09 -7.86
C TRP A 338 19.64 9.10 -8.00
N ARG A 339 19.82 10.32 -7.47
CA ARG A 339 18.84 11.41 -7.60
C ARG A 339 18.66 11.92 -9.03
N CYS A 340 19.67 11.78 -9.87
CA CYS A 340 19.67 12.19 -11.27
C CYS A 340 19.31 11.06 -12.25
N LEU A 341 19.10 9.83 -11.73
CA LEU A 341 18.88 8.61 -12.52
C LEU A 341 20.05 8.33 -13.48
N THR A 342 21.28 8.54 -13.01
CA THR A 342 22.51 8.24 -13.74
C THR A 342 23.17 6.92 -13.31
N ASP A 343 24.25 6.55 -13.99
CA ASP A 343 24.97 5.28 -13.80
C ASP A 343 26.30 5.57 -13.10
N PRO A 344 26.47 5.17 -11.83
CA PRO A 344 27.63 5.50 -11.00
C PRO A 344 28.90 4.77 -11.38
N THR A 345 28.87 4.02 -12.47
CA THR A 345 30.01 3.27 -12.99
C THR A 345 30.44 3.79 -14.36
N ASN A 346 29.83 4.87 -14.85
CA ASN A 346 30.04 5.40 -16.18
C ASN A 346 30.03 6.93 -16.20
N ALA A 347 31.23 7.51 -16.24
CA ALA A 347 31.44 8.96 -16.17
C ALA A 347 30.84 9.79 -17.33
N LEU A 348 30.26 9.14 -18.34
CA LEU A 348 29.50 9.80 -19.41
C LEU A 348 28.00 9.91 -19.07
N SER A 349 27.51 9.10 -18.13
CA SER A 349 26.16 9.11 -17.59
C SER A 349 26.06 10.17 -16.49
N VAL A 350 25.95 11.45 -16.87
CA VAL A 350 26.02 12.57 -15.92
C VAL A 350 24.94 13.59 -16.24
N LEU A 351 24.21 14.09 -15.24
CA LEU A 351 23.33 15.26 -15.44
C LEU A 351 24.13 16.55 -15.36
N ARG A 352 24.63 17.01 -16.51
CA ARG A 352 25.46 18.22 -16.59
C ARG A 352 25.00 19.16 -17.69
N LEU A 353 24.58 20.38 -17.31
CA LEU A 353 24.25 21.43 -18.26
C LEU A 353 25.52 21.85 -19.03
N LEU A 354 25.42 21.92 -20.35
CA LEU A 354 26.48 22.38 -21.23
C LEU A 354 26.29 23.88 -21.55
N PRO A 355 27.34 24.60 -21.98
CA PRO A 355 27.21 25.99 -22.39
C PRO A 355 26.11 26.17 -23.44
N PRO A 356 25.12 27.05 -23.20
CA PRO A 356 24.09 27.32 -24.20
C PRO A 356 24.70 27.92 -25.47
N ALA A 357 24.20 27.51 -26.63
CA ALA A 357 24.66 27.98 -27.93
C ALA A 357 23.62 28.89 -28.59
N PRO A 358 24.01 30.03 -29.20
CA PRO A 358 23.10 30.84 -29.99
C PRO A 358 22.53 30.05 -31.16
N ALA A 359 21.23 30.19 -31.41
CA ALA A 359 20.52 29.61 -32.54
C ALA A 359 19.69 30.69 -33.23
N SER A 360 20.34 31.56 -34.00
CA SER A 360 19.74 32.77 -34.58
C SER A 360 19.18 33.71 -33.49
N ASN A 361 17.86 33.95 -33.47
CA ASN A 361 17.18 34.74 -32.43
C ASN A 361 16.78 33.91 -31.19
N ASN A 362 17.21 32.64 -31.14
CA ASN A 362 16.87 31.68 -30.09
C ASN A 362 18.14 31.22 -29.36
N LEU A 363 17.96 30.43 -28.30
CA LEU A 363 19.04 29.81 -27.57
C LEU A 363 18.86 28.29 -27.55
N THR A 364 19.90 27.54 -27.94
CA THR A 364 19.93 26.08 -27.76
C THR A 364 20.56 25.77 -26.42
N VAL A 365 19.79 25.11 -25.56
CA VAL A 365 20.24 24.57 -24.28
C VAL A 365 20.55 23.09 -24.48
N SER A 366 21.67 22.63 -23.96
CA SER A 366 22.09 21.23 -24.05
C SER A 366 22.56 20.74 -22.70
N TRP A 367 22.35 19.47 -22.40
CA TRP A 367 22.86 18.82 -21.19
C TRP A 367 23.24 17.38 -21.50
N GLN A 368 24.23 16.87 -20.78
CA GLN A 368 24.49 15.44 -20.78
C GLN A 368 23.32 14.71 -20.13
N SER A 369 22.92 13.60 -20.76
CA SER A 369 21.67 12.94 -20.44
C SER A 369 21.74 11.43 -20.64
N VAL A 370 20.90 10.74 -19.89
CA VAL A 370 20.64 9.31 -20.04
C VAL A 370 19.42 9.09 -20.93
N ALA A 371 19.54 8.16 -21.88
CA ALA A 371 18.45 7.80 -22.77
C ALA A 371 17.23 7.27 -21.99
N GLY A 372 16.04 7.80 -22.27
CA GLY A 372 14.79 7.36 -21.64
C GLY A 372 14.47 7.96 -20.28
N VAL A 373 15.42 8.66 -19.63
CA VAL A 373 15.12 9.49 -18.45
C VAL A 373 14.29 10.69 -18.86
N ASN A 374 13.23 11.00 -18.11
CA ASN A 374 12.41 12.17 -18.36
C ASN A 374 13.01 13.39 -17.65
N TYR A 375 13.31 14.43 -18.43
CA TYR A 375 13.82 15.71 -17.92
C TYR A 375 12.75 16.79 -17.96
N PHE A 376 12.95 17.81 -17.14
CA PHE A 376 12.31 19.11 -17.28
C PHE A 376 13.36 20.21 -17.42
N LEU A 377 12.99 21.26 -18.14
CA LEU A 377 13.80 22.46 -18.34
C LEU A 377 13.02 23.64 -17.82
N GLU A 378 13.66 24.45 -16.99
CA GLU A 378 13.12 25.68 -16.46
C GLU A 378 14.01 26.87 -16.80
N ARG A 379 13.39 28.04 -16.86
CA ARG A 379 14.04 29.29 -17.24
C ARG A 379 13.71 30.40 -16.26
N SER A 380 14.68 31.27 -16.04
CA SER A 380 14.53 32.53 -15.32
C SER A 380 15.09 33.68 -16.15
N THR A 381 14.44 34.83 -16.12
CA THR A 381 15.00 36.11 -16.58
C THR A 381 15.46 36.99 -15.42
N ASN A 382 15.15 36.59 -14.19
CA ASN A 382 15.48 37.30 -12.96
C ASN A 382 15.55 36.31 -11.79
N LEU A 383 16.75 35.99 -11.33
CA LEU A 383 16.97 35.08 -10.20
C LEU A 383 16.42 35.61 -8.85
N GLY A 384 16.10 36.90 -8.76
CA GLY A 384 15.43 37.50 -7.61
C GLY A 384 13.90 37.41 -7.62
N ALA A 385 13.29 36.88 -8.68
CA ALA A 385 11.84 36.67 -8.75
C ALA A 385 11.37 35.54 -7.83
N SER A 386 10.07 35.51 -7.50
CA SER A 386 9.45 34.46 -6.69
C SER A 386 8.20 33.88 -7.39
N PRO A 387 8.22 32.63 -7.88
CA PRO A 387 9.38 31.74 -7.93
C PRO A 387 10.41 32.20 -8.98
N PRO A 388 11.70 31.94 -8.77
CA PRO A 388 12.76 32.45 -9.64
C PRO A 388 12.74 31.79 -11.01
N PHE A 389 12.33 30.52 -11.09
CA PHE A 389 12.31 29.73 -12.31
C PHE A 389 10.86 29.37 -12.68
N GLN A 390 10.59 29.34 -13.98
CA GLN A 390 9.32 28.92 -14.56
C GLN A 390 9.55 27.73 -15.51
N PRO A 391 8.62 26.77 -15.60
CA PRO A 391 8.66 25.70 -16.58
C PRO A 391 8.79 26.24 -18.00
N LEU A 392 9.83 25.79 -18.72
CA LEU A 392 10.00 26.03 -20.15
C LEU A 392 9.54 24.81 -20.95
N ALA A 393 9.92 23.61 -20.49
CA ALA A 393 9.47 22.35 -21.05
C ALA A 393 9.51 21.22 -20.00
N THR A 394 8.63 20.24 -20.14
CA THR A 394 8.51 19.08 -19.25
C THR A 394 8.39 17.82 -20.09
N ASN A 395 8.68 16.65 -19.49
CA ASN A 395 8.63 15.34 -20.18
C ASN A 395 9.56 15.29 -21.41
N LEU A 396 10.75 15.89 -21.28
CA LEU A 396 11.79 15.81 -22.31
C LEU A 396 12.46 14.44 -22.21
N ALA A 397 12.18 13.56 -23.18
CA ALA A 397 12.81 12.25 -23.24
C ALA A 397 14.32 12.39 -23.51
N GLY A 398 15.11 11.96 -22.54
CA GLY A 398 16.56 11.93 -22.63
C GLY A 398 17.03 11.14 -23.85
N GLN A 399 18.06 11.66 -24.50
CA GLN A 399 18.80 10.99 -25.57
C GLN A 399 20.10 10.41 -25.01
N ALA A 400 20.70 9.46 -25.74
CA ALA A 400 22.04 9.00 -25.41
C ALA A 400 23.03 10.17 -25.49
N ASP A 401 23.93 10.24 -24.51
CA ASP A 401 24.98 11.23 -24.31
C ASP A 401 24.50 12.67 -24.08
N THR A 402 23.69 13.25 -24.97
CA THR A 402 23.30 14.67 -24.90
C THR A 402 21.89 14.89 -25.40
N THR A 403 21.08 15.59 -24.59
CA THR A 403 19.77 16.10 -24.99
C THR A 403 19.85 17.59 -25.24
N THR A 404 19.11 18.08 -26.24
CA THR A 404 19.09 19.49 -26.63
C THR A 404 17.65 20.01 -26.69
N PHE A 405 17.47 21.29 -26.36
CA PHE A 405 16.19 21.99 -26.44
C PHE A 405 16.43 23.43 -26.93
N THR A 406 15.65 23.88 -27.90
CA THR A 406 15.73 25.25 -28.44
C THR A 406 14.67 26.14 -27.78
N ASP A 407 15.11 27.11 -26.98
CA ASP A 407 14.26 28.16 -26.44
C ASP A 407 14.00 29.24 -27.50
N THR A 408 12.82 29.19 -28.12
CA THR A 408 12.42 30.15 -29.16
C THR A 408 11.97 31.50 -28.62
N ASN A 409 11.92 31.67 -27.29
CA ASN A 409 11.45 32.87 -26.62
C ASN A 409 12.58 33.55 -25.82
N ALA A 410 13.84 33.21 -26.09
CA ALA A 410 15.00 33.85 -25.51
C ALA A 410 15.40 35.05 -26.38
N ASP A 411 14.64 36.15 -26.31
CA ASP A 411 15.05 37.37 -27.00
C ASP A 411 16.35 37.92 -26.37
N GLY A 412 17.28 38.44 -27.16
CA GLY A 412 18.59 38.87 -26.67
C GLY A 412 18.57 40.09 -25.73
N ALA A 413 17.40 40.54 -25.25
CA ALA A 413 17.24 41.79 -24.51
C ALA A 413 17.47 41.64 -23.00
N LEU A 414 17.36 40.44 -22.44
CA LEU A 414 17.52 40.15 -21.01
C LEU A 414 18.42 38.93 -20.76
N PRO A 415 19.08 38.84 -19.59
CA PRO A 415 19.80 37.64 -19.21
C PRO A 415 18.83 36.46 -19.04
N HIS A 416 19.20 35.31 -19.59
CA HIS A 416 18.45 34.06 -19.47
C HIS A 416 19.27 33.07 -18.65
N PHE A 417 18.65 32.52 -17.60
CA PHE A 417 19.22 31.48 -16.75
C PHE A 417 18.42 30.21 -16.94
N TYR A 418 19.10 29.07 -17.05
CA TYR A 418 18.48 27.77 -17.26
C TYR A 418 18.86 26.81 -16.15
N ARG A 419 17.93 25.94 -15.79
CA ARG A 419 18.23 24.75 -14.99
C ARG A 419 17.49 23.56 -15.60
N VAL A 420 18.18 22.43 -15.62
CA VAL A 420 17.63 21.13 -16.01
C VAL A 420 17.48 20.28 -14.75
N GLY A 421 16.45 19.45 -14.70
CA GLY A 421 16.26 18.50 -13.63
C GLY A 421 15.53 17.25 -14.09
N VAL A 422 15.52 16.24 -13.24
CA VAL A 422 14.68 15.05 -13.36
C VAL A 422 13.61 15.10 -12.27
N PRO A 423 12.40 14.55 -12.51
CA PRO A 423 11.48 14.26 -11.44
C PRO A 423 12.19 13.45 -10.34
N ALA A 424 11.93 13.77 -9.07
CA ALA A 424 12.55 13.02 -7.98
C ALA A 424 12.24 11.51 -8.13
N PRO A 425 13.23 10.62 -7.89
CA PRO A 425 13.03 9.18 -7.90
C PRO A 425 11.94 8.71 -6.94
#